data_AF-A0A853B934-F1
#
_entry.id   AF-A0A853B934-F1
#
_cell.length_a   1.000
_cell.length_b   1.000
_cell.length_c   1.000
_cell.angle_alpha   90.00
_cell.angle_beta   90.00
_cell.angle_gamma   90.00
#
_symmetry.space_group_name_H-M   'P 1'
#
loop_
_entity.id
_entity.type
_entity.pdbx_description
1 polymer ?
#
loop_
_entity_poly.entity_id
_entity_poly.type
_entity_poly.pdbx_seq_one_letter_code
_entity_poly.pdbx_strand_id
1 'polypeptide(L)'
;MARDSSSAPTAAGLSSRAVILDAARALVREKGYDGMAISDLSAQSGLPPSSIYYHFGSKLGVLAALLDRTFDELHALYPDPSSFDDLAPLERLEAWFSAACASLDRRPDYLELLVAISIGPQKNAEAVQATVRRIRDYAHASWVQALTPIFAPHGGKNNQALVQQLAVLGRALTDGLSVTNSFDGVSYSSQVAPFVALVRGLAERQAAAKRKR
;
A
#
# COMPACT_ATOMS: atom_id res chain seq x y z
N MET A 1 13.69 22.49 -34.98
CA MET A 1 12.92 22.37 -33.72
C MET A 1 11.80 21.39 -34.00
N ALA A 2 11.54 20.31 -33.29
CA ALA A 2 12.12 19.70 -32.09
C ALA A 2 12.13 18.17 -32.33
N ARG A 3 13.17 17.46 -31.91
CA ARG A 3 13.15 16.00 -31.86
C ARG A 3 12.54 15.60 -30.53
N ASP A 4 11.38 14.97 -30.62
CA ASP A 4 10.71 14.26 -29.55
C ASP A 4 11.60 13.08 -29.14
N SER A 5 12.17 13.14 -27.94
CA SER A 5 13.05 12.10 -27.41
C SER A 5 12.42 11.48 -26.17
N SER A 6 11.32 10.75 -26.40
CA SER A 6 10.90 9.66 -25.52
C SER A 6 11.64 8.39 -25.96
N SER A 7 12.90 8.25 -25.54
CA SER A 7 13.67 7.02 -25.74
C SER A 7 13.39 6.06 -24.59
N ALA A 8 12.92 4.85 -24.89
CA ALA A 8 12.81 3.77 -23.92
C ALA A 8 14.15 3.57 -23.19
N PRO A 9 14.14 3.36 -21.86
CA PRO A 9 15.37 3.24 -21.07
C PRO A 9 16.20 2.04 -21.53
N THR A 10 17.52 2.25 -21.70
CA THR A 10 18.47 1.19 -22.08
C THR A 10 18.64 0.18 -20.94
N ALA A 11 19.00 -1.07 -21.26
CA ALA A 11 19.19 -2.13 -20.26
C ALA A 11 20.19 -1.75 -19.15
N ALA A 12 21.26 -1.01 -19.48
CA ALA A 12 22.19 -0.47 -18.51
C ALA A 12 21.53 0.58 -17.60
N GLY A 13 20.73 1.51 -18.14
CA GLY A 13 19.99 2.50 -17.35
C GLY A 13 18.93 1.88 -16.43
N LEU A 14 18.29 0.78 -16.85
CA LEU A 14 17.38 0.01 -16.01
C LEU A 14 18.09 -0.65 -14.83
N SER A 15 19.30 -1.18 -15.05
CA SER A 15 20.13 -1.74 -13.96
C SER A 15 20.57 -0.66 -12.96
N SER A 16 21.01 0.52 -13.43
CA SER A 16 21.40 1.63 -12.56
C SER A 16 20.25 2.14 -11.70
N ARG A 17 19.05 2.29 -12.29
CA ARG A 17 17.85 2.69 -11.55
C ARG A 17 17.51 1.69 -10.43
N ALA A 18 17.57 0.40 -10.71
CA ALA A 18 17.28 -0.64 -9.71
C ALA A 18 18.29 -0.61 -8.55
N VAL A 19 19.59 -0.55 -8.86
CA VAL A 19 20.68 -0.50 -7.84
C VAL A 19 20.52 0.71 -6.93
N ILE A 20 20.16 1.89 -7.47
CA ILE A 20 19.93 3.09 -6.66
C ILE A 20 18.72 2.91 -5.74
N LEU A 21 17.63 2.29 -6.20
CA LEU A 21 16.46 2.06 -5.37
C LEU A 21 16.71 0.99 -4.29
N ASP A 22 17.57 0.01 -4.52
CA ASP A 22 17.99 -0.95 -3.49
C ASP A 22 18.82 -0.27 -2.40
N ALA A 23 19.77 0.59 -2.79
CA ALA A 23 20.50 1.44 -1.87
C ALA A 23 19.55 2.35 -1.06
N ALA A 24 18.59 2.99 -1.74
CA ALA A 24 17.60 3.84 -1.08
C ALA A 24 16.74 3.07 -0.07
N ARG A 25 16.27 1.86 -0.42
CA ARG A 25 15.50 0.99 0.48
C ARG A 25 16.28 0.69 1.75
N ALA A 26 17.56 0.34 1.62
CA ALA A 26 18.42 0.06 2.77
C ALA A 26 18.65 1.31 3.64
N LEU A 27 19.01 2.44 3.03
CA LEU A 27 19.28 3.69 3.76
C LEU A 27 18.07 4.24 4.49
N VAL A 28 16.88 4.19 3.87
CA VAL A 28 15.65 4.65 4.52
C VAL A 28 15.33 3.78 5.74
N ARG A 29 15.57 2.46 5.68
CA ARG A 29 15.38 1.57 6.83
C ARG A 29 16.41 1.81 7.94
N GLU A 30 17.65 2.11 7.59
CA GLU A 30 18.73 2.29 8.57
C GLU A 30 18.72 3.67 9.23
N LYS A 31 18.53 4.74 8.44
CA LYS A 31 18.74 6.14 8.85
C LYS A 31 17.47 7.00 8.77
N GLY A 32 16.36 6.45 8.29
CA GLY A 32 15.17 7.21 7.92
C GLY A 32 15.39 8.04 6.64
N TYR A 33 14.30 8.61 6.12
CA TYR A 33 14.38 9.48 4.94
C TYR A 33 15.25 10.73 5.20
N ASP A 34 15.08 11.40 6.34
CA ASP A 34 15.80 12.63 6.63
C ASP A 34 17.31 12.41 6.79
N GLY A 35 17.71 11.29 7.40
CA GLY A 35 19.11 10.91 7.58
C GLY A 35 19.82 10.41 6.32
N MET A 36 19.10 10.10 5.24
CA MET A 36 19.67 9.68 3.95
C MET A 36 20.15 10.87 3.12
N ALA A 37 21.40 10.88 2.64
CA ALA A 37 21.89 11.87 1.68
C ALA A 37 22.13 11.27 0.27
N ILE A 38 22.24 12.13 -0.74
CA ILE A 38 22.65 11.72 -2.09
C ILE A 38 24.07 11.11 -2.08
N SER A 39 24.94 11.58 -1.19
CA SER A 39 26.27 11.00 -0.98
C SER A 39 26.20 9.58 -0.43
N ASP A 40 25.29 9.29 0.51
CA ASP A 40 25.07 7.92 1.00
C ASP A 40 24.58 7.02 -0.14
N LEU A 41 23.62 7.49 -0.93
CA LEU A 41 23.13 6.75 -2.09
C LEU A 41 24.24 6.46 -3.10
N SER A 42 25.12 7.43 -3.35
CA SER A 42 26.25 7.24 -4.27
C SER A 42 27.24 6.22 -3.72
N ALA A 43 27.58 6.33 -2.43
CA ALA A 43 28.49 5.40 -1.76
C ALA A 43 27.95 3.96 -1.75
N GLN A 44 26.65 3.78 -1.50
CA GLN A 44 26.04 2.46 -1.41
C GLN A 44 25.69 1.85 -2.76
N SER A 45 25.30 2.66 -3.75
CA SER A 45 25.00 2.17 -5.12
C SER A 45 26.25 1.99 -5.99
N GLY A 46 27.38 2.61 -5.61
CA GLY A 46 28.58 2.68 -6.44
C GLY A 46 28.43 3.57 -7.67
N LEU A 47 27.33 4.33 -7.79
CA LEU A 47 27.03 5.20 -8.92
C LEU A 47 27.27 6.68 -8.55
N PRO A 48 27.74 7.50 -9.49
CA PRO A 48 28.00 8.90 -9.22
C PRO A 48 26.68 9.68 -8.97
N PRO A 49 26.70 10.78 -8.20
CA PRO A 49 25.52 11.62 -7.97
C PRO A 49 24.80 12.04 -9.25
N SER A 50 25.54 12.27 -10.35
CA SER A 50 24.97 12.61 -11.66
C SER A 50 24.01 11.55 -12.19
N SER A 51 24.26 10.26 -11.93
CA SER A 51 23.36 9.17 -12.32
C SER A 51 22.07 9.19 -11.49
N ILE A 52 22.16 9.51 -10.20
CA ILE A 52 21.00 9.63 -9.31
C ILE A 52 20.11 10.79 -9.77
N TYR A 53 20.70 11.97 -10.02
CA TYR A 53 19.95 13.12 -10.54
C TYR A 53 19.39 12.86 -11.94
N TYR A 54 20.11 12.15 -12.80
CA TYR A 54 19.61 11.75 -14.12
C TYR A 54 18.35 10.88 -14.03
N HIS A 55 18.33 9.89 -13.13
CA HIS A 55 17.20 8.96 -13.01
C HIS A 55 16.02 9.50 -12.22
N PHE A 56 16.27 10.32 -11.20
CA PHE A 56 15.25 10.67 -10.21
C PHE A 56 15.05 12.17 -10.02
N GLY A 57 15.94 13.01 -10.56
CA GLY A 57 15.88 14.47 -10.46
C GLY A 57 16.18 15.05 -9.07
N SER A 58 15.81 14.34 -7.99
CA SER A 58 16.00 14.80 -6.61
C SER A 58 15.97 13.63 -5.61
N LYS A 59 16.40 13.89 -4.37
CA LYS A 59 16.21 12.96 -3.23
C LYS A 59 14.73 12.59 -3.03
N LEU A 60 13.82 13.55 -3.22
CA LEU A 60 12.37 13.29 -3.17
C LEU A 60 11.90 12.40 -4.32
N GLY A 61 12.48 12.57 -5.52
CA GLY A 61 12.20 11.70 -6.65
C GLY A 61 12.67 10.26 -6.43
N VAL A 62 13.80 10.06 -5.74
CA VAL A 62 14.25 8.73 -5.30
C VAL A 62 13.22 8.11 -4.36
N LEU A 63 12.72 8.88 -3.38
CA LEU A 63 11.70 8.41 -2.44
C LEU A 63 10.39 8.04 -3.15
N ALA A 64 9.90 8.90 -4.05
CA ALA A 64 8.69 8.63 -4.84
C ALA A 64 8.85 7.35 -5.67
N ALA A 65 9.97 7.20 -6.37
CA ALA A 65 10.27 6.01 -7.16
C ALA A 65 10.44 4.74 -6.31
N LEU A 66 10.96 4.86 -5.08
CA LEU A 66 11.06 3.75 -4.15
C LEU A 66 9.69 3.28 -3.66
N LEU A 67 8.78 4.21 -3.34
CA LEU A 67 7.40 3.89 -2.97
C LEU A 67 6.67 3.19 -4.11
N ASP A 68 6.82 3.73 -5.33
CA ASP A 68 6.24 3.21 -6.55
C ASP A 68 6.67 1.75 -6.78
N ARG A 69 7.98 1.48 -6.74
CA ARG A 69 8.53 0.13 -6.87
C ARG A 69 8.05 -0.81 -5.77
N THR A 70 8.05 -0.34 -4.52
CA THR A 70 7.64 -1.16 -3.36
C THR A 70 6.16 -1.54 -3.46
N PHE A 71 5.32 -0.63 -3.96
CA PHE A 71 3.92 -0.93 -4.22
C PHE A 71 3.73 -1.92 -5.37
N ASP A 72 4.43 -1.74 -6.49
CA ASP A 72 4.30 -2.66 -7.63
C ASP A 72 4.76 -4.08 -7.26
N GLU A 73 5.83 -4.20 -6.46
CA GLU A 73 6.28 -5.47 -5.87
C GLU A 73 5.21 -6.11 -4.97
N LEU A 74 4.53 -5.32 -4.13
CA LEU A 74 3.45 -5.85 -3.30
C LEU A 74 2.23 -6.21 -4.12
N HIS A 75 1.83 -5.35 -5.06
CA HIS A 75 0.64 -5.54 -5.89
C HIS A 75 0.70 -6.89 -6.63
N ALA A 76 1.88 -7.27 -7.14
CA ALA A 76 2.10 -8.58 -7.75
C ALA A 76 1.87 -9.78 -6.81
N LEU A 77 1.95 -9.57 -5.49
CA LEU A 77 1.74 -10.58 -4.45
C LEU A 77 0.39 -10.42 -3.72
N TYR A 78 -0.29 -9.30 -3.90
CA TYR A 78 -1.50 -8.96 -3.16
C TYR A 78 -2.73 -9.57 -3.84
N PRO A 79 -3.59 -10.27 -3.10
CA PRO A 79 -4.75 -10.91 -3.71
C PRO A 79 -5.79 -9.87 -4.16
N ASP A 80 -6.34 -10.06 -5.36
CA ASP A 80 -7.53 -9.34 -5.79
C ASP A 80 -8.77 -9.97 -5.14
N PRO A 81 -9.68 -9.19 -4.53
CA PRO A 81 -10.92 -9.72 -3.94
C PRO A 81 -11.77 -10.55 -4.91
N SER A 82 -11.72 -10.26 -6.22
CA SER A 82 -12.44 -11.03 -7.25
C SER A 82 -11.95 -12.46 -7.41
N SER A 83 -10.74 -12.77 -6.96
CA SER A 83 -10.20 -14.14 -6.97
C SER A 83 -10.98 -15.10 -6.07
N PHE A 84 -11.92 -14.58 -5.27
CA PHE A 84 -12.72 -15.33 -4.30
C PHE A 84 -14.24 -15.15 -4.54
N ASP A 85 -14.65 -14.72 -5.73
CA ASP A 85 -16.06 -14.43 -6.05
C ASP A 85 -16.97 -15.68 -6.02
N ASP A 86 -16.40 -16.88 -6.05
CA ASP A 86 -17.13 -18.15 -5.91
C ASP A 86 -17.58 -18.46 -4.47
N LEU A 87 -17.08 -17.71 -3.47
CA LEU A 87 -17.41 -17.90 -2.06
C LEU A 87 -18.60 -17.03 -1.62
N ALA A 88 -19.27 -17.41 -0.53
CA ALA A 88 -20.30 -16.56 0.05
C ALA A 88 -19.70 -15.21 0.50
N PRO A 89 -20.45 -14.08 0.51
CA PRO A 89 -19.90 -12.74 0.72
C PRO A 89 -18.96 -12.57 1.92
N LEU A 90 -19.27 -13.22 3.04
CA LEU A 90 -18.47 -13.12 4.25
C LEU A 90 -17.23 -14.04 4.22
N GLU A 91 -17.37 -15.26 3.66
CA GLU A 91 -16.27 -16.19 3.44
C GLU A 91 -15.26 -15.63 2.43
N ARG A 92 -15.77 -14.94 1.40
CA ARG A 92 -14.99 -14.18 0.43
C ARG A 92 -14.14 -13.10 1.09
N LEU A 93 -14.74 -12.28 1.97
CA LEU A 93 -14.00 -11.27 2.72
C LEU A 93 -12.93 -11.91 3.61
N GLU A 94 -13.26 -13.00 4.30
CA GLU A 94 -12.33 -13.72 5.17
C GLU A 94 -11.16 -14.31 4.39
N ALA A 95 -11.41 -14.98 3.26
CA ALA A 95 -10.38 -15.56 2.41
C ALA A 95 -9.46 -14.49 1.82
N TRP A 96 -10.03 -13.41 1.27
CA TRP A 96 -9.26 -12.28 0.75
C TRP A 96 -8.43 -11.62 1.84
N PHE A 97 -9.03 -11.29 3.00
CA PHE A 97 -8.32 -10.60 4.08
C PHE A 97 -7.23 -11.50 4.70
N SER A 98 -7.47 -12.81 4.80
CA SER A 98 -6.45 -13.79 5.20
C SER A 98 -5.25 -13.78 4.25
N ALA A 99 -5.49 -13.87 2.95
CA ALA A 99 -4.43 -13.86 1.95
C ALA A 99 -3.68 -12.52 1.91
N ALA A 100 -4.40 -11.40 2.07
CA ALA A 100 -3.84 -10.07 2.15
C ALA A 100 -2.92 -9.90 3.38
N CYS A 101 -3.37 -10.33 4.56
CA CYS A 101 -2.57 -10.34 5.78
C CYS A 101 -1.34 -11.26 5.66
N ALA A 102 -1.49 -12.44 5.06
CA ALA A 102 -0.36 -13.35 4.83
C ALA A 102 0.70 -12.75 3.90
N SER A 103 0.29 -11.97 2.88
CA SER A 103 1.23 -11.22 2.03
C SER A 103 1.96 -10.12 2.81
N LEU A 104 1.27 -9.42 3.73
CA LEU A 104 1.88 -8.43 4.61
C LEU A 104 2.83 -9.04 5.65
N ASP A 105 2.50 -10.21 6.20
CA ASP A 105 3.40 -10.96 7.11
C ASP A 105 4.71 -11.36 6.42
N ARG A 106 4.68 -11.66 5.11
CA ARG A 106 5.88 -11.99 4.32
C ARG A 106 6.70 -10.76 3.91
N ARG A 107 6.03 -9.61 3.73
CA ARG A 107 6.62 -8.35 3.25
C ARG A 107 6.14 -7.16 4.08
N PRO A 108 6.50 -7.07 5.37
CA PRO A 108 6.08 -5.98 6.25
C PRO A 108 6.66 -4.63 5.83
N ASP A 109 7.80 -4.65 5.12
CA ASP A 109 8.55 -3.48 4.67
C ASP A 109 7.72 -2.50 3.83
N TYR A 110 6.66 -2.98 3.18
CA TYR A 110 5.77 -2.15 2.39
C TYR A 110 4.98 -1.13 3.23
N LEU A 111 4.29 -1.59 4.29
CA LEU A 111 3.52 -0.68 5.15
C LEU A 111 4.45 0.12 6.05
N GLU A 112 5.59 -0.46 6.47
CA GLU A 112 6.61 0.25 7.23
C GLU A 112 7.13 1.47 6.48
N LEU A 113 7.48 1.31 5.20
CA LEU A 113 7.94 2.43 4.37
C LEU A 113 6.85 3.50 4.26
N LEU A 114 5.61 3.09 4.04
CA LEU A 114 4.46 3.99 3.95
C LEU A 114 4.23 4.75 5.25
N VAL A 115 4.33 4.09 6.40
CA VAL A 115 4.23 4.71 7.73
C VAL A 115 5.38 5.68 7.98
N ALA A 116 6.62 5.26 7.66
CA ALA A 116 7.82 6.07 7.84
C ALA A 116 7.75 7.40 7.07
N ILE A 117 7.20 7.39 5.84
CA ILE A 117 7.09 8.62 5.03
C ILE A 117 5.90 9.51 5.42
N SER A 118 4.91 8.99 6.16
CA SER A 118 3.76 9.79 6.62
C SER A 118 4.13 10.81 7.70
N ILE A 119 5.36 10.75 8.22
CA ILE A 119 5.85 11.61 9.29
C ILE A 119 6.89 12.56 8.70
N GLY A 120 6.71 13.88 8.87
CA GLY A 120 7.62 14.90 8.36
C GLY A 120 7.10 15.68 7.14
N PRO A 121 7.83 16.69 6.65
CA PRO A 121 7.40 17.59 5.58
C PRO A 121 7.34 16.93 4.19
N GLN A 122 8.13 15.87 3.95
CA GLN A 122 8.19 15.13 2.68
C GLN A 122 6.86 14.51 2.28
N LYS A 123 5.97 14.21 3.24
CA LYS A 123 4.62 13.71 2.96
C LYS A 123 3.78 14.69 2.13
N ASN A 124 4.15 15.97 2.14
CA ASN A 124 3.48 17.04 1.41
C ASN A 124 4.12 17.32 0.04
N ALA A 125 5.24 16.68 -0.28
CA ALA A 125 5.84 16.82 -1.60
C ALA A 125 4.91 16.19 -2.66
N GLU A 126 4.69 16.91 -3.75
CA GLU A 126 3.73 16.52 -4.79
C GLU A 126 4.00 15.12 -5.35
N ALA A 127 5.26 14.79 -5.65
CA ALA A 127 5.67 13.49 -6.16
C ALA A 127 5.35 12.35 -5.17
N VAL A 128 5.55 12.59 -3.87
CA VAL A 128 5.25 11.62 -2.81
C VAL A 128 3.73 11.47 -2.67
N GLN A 129 3.01 12.58 -2.61
CA GLN A 129 1.54 12.55 -2.50
C GLN A 129 0.87 11.87 -3.69
N ALA A 130 1.33 12.12 -4.92
CA ALA A 130 0.79 11.49 -6.11
C ALA A 130 0.93 9.96 -6.04
N THR A 131 2.13 9.49 -5.66
CA THR A 131 2.42 8.07 -5.49
C THR A 131 1.57 7.46 -4.37
N VAL A 132 1.54 8.09 -3.19
CA VAL A 132 0.74 7.61 -2.05
C VAL A 132 -0.75 7.59 -2.36
N ARG A 133 -1.29 8.58 -3.08
CA ARG A 133 -2.70 8.60 -3.50
C ARG A 133 -3.03 7.37 -4.35
N ARG A 134 -2.24 7.09 -5.39
CA ARG A 134 -2.42 5.91 -6.25
C ARG A 134 -2.47 4.61 -5.44
N ILE A 135 -1.52 4.46 -4.52
CA ILE A 135 -1.42 3.32 -3.61
C ILE A 135 -2.68 3.17 -2.74
N ARG A 136 -3.09 4.28 -2.12
CA ARG A 136 -4.24 4.33 -1.20
C ARG A 136 -5.55 4.12 -1.92
N ASP A 137 -5.68 4.62 -3.14
CA ASP A 137 -6.87 4.45 -3.98
C ASP A 137 -7.05 2.98 -4.39
N TYR A 138 -5.96 2.29 -4.76
CA TYR A 138 -6.00 0.86 -5.02
C TYR A 138 -6.45 0.07 -3.78
N ALA A 139 -5.78 0.28 -2.64
CA ALA A 139 -6.14 -0.40 -1.40
C ALA A 139 -7.60 -0.11 -1.00
N HIS A 140 -8.07 1.11 -1.21
CA HIS A 140 -9.44 1.50 -0.92
C HIS A 140 -10.43 0.76 -1.83
N ALA A 141 -10.14 0.70 -3.13
CA ALA A 141 -10.97 -0.03 -4.08
C ALA A 141 -11.09 -1.51 -3.72
N SER A 142 -10.00 -2.18 -3.32
CA SER A 142 -10.04 -3.58 -2.88
C SER A 142 -10.95 -3.78 -1.66
N TRP A 143 -10.86 -2.89 -0.67
CA TRP A 143 -11.77 -2.94 0.50
C TRP A 143 -13.23 -2.72 0.11
N VAL A 144 -13.52 -1.75 -0.75
CA VAL A 144 -14.88 -1.49 -1.26
C VAL A 144 -15.42 -2.71 -1.99
N GLN A 145 -14.63 -3.32 -2.86
CA GLN A 145 -14.97 -4.52 -3.61
C GLN A 145 -15.22 -5.72 -2.67
N ALA A 146 -14.42 -5.88 -1.61
CA ALA A 146 -14.60 -6.93 -0.62
C ALA A 146 -15.88 -6.75 0.22
N LEU A 147 -16.19 -5.52 0.62
CA LEU A 147 -17.30 -5.19 1.53
C LEU A 147 -18.66 -5.00 0.85
N THR A 148 -18.67 -4.63 -0.44
CA THR A 148 -19.91 -4.32 -1.18
C THR A 148 -20.93 -5.47 -1.18
N PRO A 149 -20.55 -6.73 -1.44
CA PRO A 149 -21.52 -7.83 -1.43
C PRO A 149 -22.16 -8.08 -0.06
N ILE A 150 -21.53 -7.64 1.04
CA ILE A 150 -22.04 -7.80 2.40
C ILE A 150 -23.02 -6.67 2.73
N PHE A 151 -22.60 -5.43 2.55
CA PHE A 151 -23.32 -4.26 3.08
C PHE A 151 -24.20 -3.55 2.06
N ALA A 152 -23.88 -3.69 0.77
CA ALA A 152 -24.57 -3.04 -0.34
C ALA A 152 -24.85 -3.98 -1.56
N PRO A 153 -25.31 -5.22 -1.38
CA PRO A 153 -25.48 -6.18 -2.49
C PRO A 153 -26.46 -5.71 -3.57
N HIS A 154 -27.45 -4.90 -3.20
CA HIS A 154 -28.43 -4.30 -4.11
C HIS A 154 -28.20 -2.79 -4.31
N GLY A 155 -27.03 -2.29 -3.90
CA GLY A 155 -26.71 -0.86 -3.89
C GLY A 155 -27.46 -0.05 -2.83
N GLY A 156 -27.74 1.21 -3.18
CA GLY A 156 -28.38 2.21 -2.33
C GLY A 156 -27.39 3.18 -1.67
N LYS A 157 -27.66 4.49 -1.77
CA LYS A 157 -26.74 5.57 -1.34
C LYS A 157 -26.21 5.40 0.08
N ASN A 158 -27.09 5.08 1.05
CA ASN A 158 -26.68 4.92 2.45
C ASN A 158 -25.79 3.69 2.67
N ASN A 159 -26.07 2.58 1.97
CA ASN A 159 -25.26 1.37 2.06
C ASN A 159 -23.89 1.58 1.41
N GLN A 160 -23.84 2.28 0.27
CA GLN A 160 -22.58 2.65 -0.38
C GLN A 160 -21.74 3.58 0.50
N ALA A 161 -22.37 4.58 1.14
CA ALA A 161 -21.67 5.45 2.08
C ALA A 161 -21.07 4.66 3.26
N LEU A 162 -21.81 3.68 3.80
CA LEU A 162 -21.30 2.78 4.84
C LEU A 162 -20.10 1.95 4.34
N VAL A 163 -20.18 1.38 3.13
CA VAL A 163 -19.06 0.62 2.54
C VAL A 163 -17.81 1.49 2.42
N GLN A 164 -17.94 2.73 1.97
CA GLN A 164 -16.81 3.67 1.87
C GLN A 164 -16.19 3.96 3.24
N GLN A 165 -17.01 4.18 4.28
CA GLN A 165 -16.54 4.38 5.65
C GLN A 165 -15.82 3.15 6.21
N LEU A 166 -16.39 1.95 6.01
CA LEU A 166 -15.78 0.70 6.44
C LEU A 166 -14.48 0.42 5.70
N ALA A 167 -14.37 0.79 4.43
CA ALA A 167 -13.16 0.62 3.65
C ALA A 167 -12.02 1.55 4.12
N VAL A 168 -12.36 2.77 4.56
CA VAL A 168 -11.39 3.64 5.27
C VAL A 168 -10.93 3.00 6.57
N LEU A 169 -11.85 2.43 7.37
CA LEU A 169 -11.50 1.75 8.61
C LEU A 169 -10.64 0.50 8.39
N GLY A 170 -10.92 -0.29 7.35
CA GLY A 170 -10.11 -1.46 6.99
C GLY A 170 -8.66 -1.08 6.63
N ARG A 171 -8.46 0.01 5.88
CA ARG A 171 -7.12 0.55 5.61
C ARG A 171 -6.43 1.06 6.87
N ALA A 172 -7.16 1.80 7.71
CA ALA A 172 -6.63 2.33 8.96
C ALA A 172 -6.20 1.20 9.92
N LEU A 173 -6.95 0.09 9.94
CA LEU A 173 -6.57 -1.12 10.65
C LEU A 173 -5.22 -1.63 10.14
N THR A 174 -5.06 -1.85 8.83
CA THR A 174 -3.79 -2.36 8.29
C THR A 174 -2.61 -1.42 8.55
N ASP A 175 -2.82 -0.10 8.49
CA ASP A 175 -1.78 0.88 8.84
C ASP A 175 -1.36 0.77 10.32
N GLY A 176 -2.35 0.67 11.22
CA GLY A 176 -2.10 0.49 12.65
C GLY A 176 -1.39 -0.83 12.95
N LEU A 177 -1.77 -1.91 12.26
CA LEU A 177 -1.11 -3.21 12.41
C LEU A 177 0.34 -3.20 11.96
N SER A 178 0.72 -2.34 11.01
CA SER A 178 2.13 -2.16 10.68
C SER A 178 2.92 -1.60 11.85
N VAL A 179 2.37 -0.60 12.55
CA VAL A 179 3.01 -0.06 13.77
C VAL A 179 3.09 -1.13 14.85
N THR A 180 2.00 -1.82 15.15
CA THR A 180 1.97 -2.91 16.15
C THR A 180 2.94 -4.05 15.78
N ASN A 181 3.04 -4.42 14.50
CA ASN A 181 3.97 -5.44 14.04
C ASN A 181 5.43 -5.02 14.30
N SER A 182 5.79 -3.77 14.01
CA SER A 182 7.17 -3.28 14.18
C SER A 182 7.62 -3.20 15.64
N PHE A 183 6.71 -2.97 16.60
CA PHE A 183 7.05 -2.87 18.03
C PHE A 183 6.81 -4.16 18.81
N ASP A 184 5.71 -4.85 18.52
CA ASP A 184 5.21 -5.96 19.33
C ASP A 184 5.36 -7.33 18.63
N GLY A 185 5.80 -7.34 17.36
CA GLY A 185 5.95 -8.56 16.56
C GLY A 185 4.62 -9.24 16.21
N VAL A 186 3.50 -8.53 16.38
CA VAL A 186 2.16 -9.07 16.12
C VAL A 186 1.96 -9.29 14.62
N SER A 187 1.65 -10.52 14.23
CA SER A 187 1.33 -10.85 12.84
C SER A 187 0.01 -10.20 12.39
N TYR A 188 -0.03 -9.73 11.15
CA TYR A 188 -1.25 -9.21 10.51
C TYR A 188 -2.35 -10.27 10.49
N SER A 189 -1.99 -11.53 10.21
CA SER A 189 -2.92 -12.66 10.14
C SER A 189 -3.63 -12.94 11.47
N SER A 190 -3.04 -12.56 12.61
CA SER A 190 -3.66 -12.73 13.94
C SER A 190 -4.96 -11.94 14.11
N GLN A 191 -5.17 -10.90 13.30
CA GLN A 191 -6.32 -9.99 13.41
C GLN A 191 -7.47 -10.32 12.48
N VAL A 192 -7.31 -11.33 11.62
CA VAL A 192 -8.32 -11.72 10.64
C VAL A 192 -9.60 -12.18 11.32
N ALA A 193 -9.51 -13.17 12.22
CA ALA A 193 -10.69 -13.74 12.86
C ALA A 193 -11.47 -12.70 13.72
N PRO A 194 -10.83 -11.89 14.58
CA PRO A 194 -11.52 -10.82 15.29
C PRO A 194 -12.20 -9.81 14.35
N PHE A 195 -11.53 -9.41 13.27
CA PHE A 195 -12.08 -8.46 12.31
C PHE A 195 -13.29 -9.02 11.56
N VAL A 196 -13.22 -10.26 11.08
CA VAL A 196 -14.33 -10.93 10.40
C VAL A 196 -15.53 -11.09 11.33
N ALA A 197 -15.31 -11.39 12.62
CA ALA A 197 -16.37 -11.42 13.63
C ALA A 197 -17.06 -10.05 13.80
N LEU A 198 -16.30 -8.94 13.82
CA LEU A 198 -16.86 -7.59 13.87
C LEU A 198 -17.72 -7.28 12.64
N VAL A 199 -17.24 -7.63 11.45
CA VAL A 199 -17.98 -7.43 10.19
C VAL A 199 -19.26 -8.26 10.18
N ARG A 200 -19.20 -9.53 10.59
CA ARG A 200 -20.36 -10.42 10.72
C ARG A 200 -21.43 -9.82 11.63
N GLY A 201 -21.04 -9.41 12.84
CA GLY A 201 -21.97 -8.82 13.81
C GLY A 201 -22.63 -7.53 13.30
N LEU A 202 -21.89 -6.70 12.55
CA LEU A 202 -22.45 -5.51 11.92
C LEU A 202 -23.48 -5.87 10.82
N ALA A 203 -23.17 -6.85 9.98
CA ALA A 203 -24.05 -7.31 8.91
C ALA A 203 -25.36 -7.89 9.46
N GLU A 204 -25.28 -8.72 10.51
CA GLU A 204 -26.45 -9.30 11.20
C GLU A 204 -27.36 -8.22 11.79
N ARG A 205 -26.78 -7.21 12.45
CA ARG A 205 -27.54 -6.07 13.00
C ARG A 205 -28.26 -5.26 11.91
N GLN A 206 -27.61 -5.04 10.77
CA GLN A 206 -28.23 -4.31 9.65
C GLN A 206 -29.38 -5.11 9.02
N ALA A 207 -29.22 -6.43 8.88
CA ALA A 207 -30.27 -7.32 8.39
C ALA A 207 -31.48 -7.32 9.35
N ALA A 208 -31.25 -7.39 10.66
CA ALA A 208 -32.31 -7.32 11.67
C ALA A 208 -33.06 -5.98 11.65
N ALA A 209 -32.35 -4.86 11.45
CA ALA A 209 -32.97 -3.53 11.37
C ALA A 209 -33.84 -3.35 10.11
N LYS A 210 -33.47 -3.96 8.98
CA LYS A 210 -34.28 -3.96 7.74
C LYS A 210 -35.56 -4.77 7.87
N ARG A 211 -35.55 -5.89 8.62
CA ARG A 211 -36.75 -6.73 8.85
C ARG A 211 -37.80 -6.08 9.75
N LYS A 212 -37.42 -5.07 10.54
CA LYS A 212 -38.31 -4.34 11.45
C LYS A 212 -38.94 -3.08 10.81
N ARG A 213 -38.55 -2.73 9.58
CA ARG A 213 -39.10 -1.62 8.79
C ARG A 213 -39.99 -2.18 7.71
#